data_AF-A0A1S9M411-F1
#
_entry.id   AF-A0A1S9M411-F1
#
_cell.length_a   1.000
_cell.length_b   1.000
_cell.length_c   1.000
_cell.angle_alpha   90.00
_cell.angle_beta   90.00
_cell.angle_gamma   90.00
#
_symmetry.space_group_name_H-M   'P 1'
#
loop_
_entity.id
_entity.type
_entity.pdbx_description
1 polymer ?
#
loop_
_entity_poly.entity_id
_entity_poly.type
_entity_poly.pdbx_seq_one_letter_code
_entity_poly.pdbx_strand_id
1 'polypeptide(L)'
;MAEKPATGGLDTPLELRSRMLPNFGSDPDAFGRFAERFARYMGTANFLFYMTIFVVIWIAFNVIGLFGFQWDPYPFILLNLFFSTQASYAAPLILLAQNRQDDRDRVTIEQDRARDERNLADTEYLTREVAALRIALREVATRDYVRAELRSLLSDLLEAQDEMRTDDPAGSNRSEKAKDKIKEKRDKQRNPRTQQIPKIHPAHSSADQTEPDLSSVGTSPARHSGPPDQPES
;
A
#
# COMPACT_ATOMS: atom_id res chain seq x y z
N MET A 1 -54.25 43.31 -18.71
CA MET A 1 -53.34 42.15 -18.58
C MET A 1 -52.14 42.62 -17.79
N ALA A 2 -52.01 42.16 -16.54
CA ALA A 2 -51.03 42.64 -15.57
C ALA A 2 -49.63 42.03 -15.77
N GLU A 3 -48.62 42.75 -15.30
CA GLU A 3 -47.17 42.48 -15.30
C GLU A 3 -46.76 41.05 -14.91
N LYS A 4 -45.68 40.57 -15.53
CA LYS A 4 -44.89 39.42 -15.06
C LYS A 4 -43.91 39.91 -13.99
N PRO A 5 -43.90 39.35 -12.77
CA PRO A 5 -42.82 39.62 -11.83
C PRO A 5 -41.60 38.78 -12.20
N ALA A 6 -40.49 39.44 -12.52
CA ALA A 6 -39.18 38.81 -12.54
C ALA A 6 -38.73 38.61 -11.09
N THR A 7 -38.80 37.38 -10.60
CA THR A 7 -38.17 36.98 -9.34
C THR A 7 -36.66 37.03 -9.53
N GLY A 8 -36.03 38.09 -9.00
CA GLY A 8 -34.58 38.18 -8.88
C GLY A 8 -34.06 37.10 -7.94
N GLY A 9 -33.25 36.20 -8.48
CA GLY A 9 -32.54 35.18 -7.71
C GLY A 9 -31.63 35.85 -6.69
N LEU A 10 -31.94 35.63 -5.41
CA LEU A 10 -31.25 36.17 -4.24
C LEU A 10 -30.08 35.26 -3.78
N ASP A 11 -29.50 34.50 -4.71
CA ASP A 11 -28.50 33.46 -4.42
C ASP A 11 -27.21 33.61 -5.25
N THR A 12 -26.86 34.84 -5.61
CA THR A 12 -25.50 35.13 -6.12
C THR A 12 -24.68 35.67 -4.95
N PRO A 13 -23.82 34.85 -4.31
CA PRO A 13 -22.82 35.41 -3.40
C PRO A 13 -21.98 36.38 -4.23
N LEU A 14 -21.94 37.64 -3.79
CA LEU A 14 -21.05 38.66 -4.36
C LEU A 14 -19.64 38.09 -4.37
N GLU A 15 -19.12 37.75 -5.56
CA GLU A 15 -17.71 37.46 -5.72
C GLU A 15 -16.93 38.69 -5.27
N LEU A 16 -16.24 38.52 -4.15
CA LEU A 16 -15.42 39.51 -3.50
C LEU A 16 -14.28 39.86 -4.45
N ARG A 17 -14.52 40.87 -5.29
CA ARG A 17 -13.59 41.67 -6.09
C ARG A 17 -12.13 41.29 -5.83
N SER A 18 -11.64 40.33 -6.61
CA SER A 18 -10.25 39.86 -6.56
C SER A 18 -9.32 41.07 -6.65
N ARG A 19 -8.68 41.35 -5.52
CA ARG A 19 -7.74 42.45 -5.37
C ARG A 19 -6.50 42.04 -6.17
N MET A 20 -6.26 42.70 -7.29
CA MET A 20 -5.00 42.62 -8.04
C MET A 20 -3.86 43.17 -7.17
N LEU A 21 -3.41 42.38 -6.19
CA LEU A 21 -2.07 42.53 -5.63
C LEU A 21 -1.12 41.75 -6.56
N PRO A 22 0.06 42.30 -6.89
CA PRO A 22 1.13 41.51 -7.48
C PRO A 22 1.40 40.33 -6.55
N ASN A 23 1.14 39.13 -7.05
CA ASN A 23 1.41 37.91 -6.32
C ASN A 23 2.95 37.79 -6.23
N PHE A 24 3.55 38.32 -5.17
CA PHE A 24 4.88 37.91 -4.71
C PHE A 24 4.77 36.47 -4.22
N GLY A 25 4.48 35.57 -5.15
CA GLY A 25 4.40 34.14 -4.93
C GLY A 25 5.81 33.66 -4.67
N SER A 26 6.22 33.75 -3.40
CA SER A 26 7.33 32.97 -2.89
C SER A 26 6.98 31.52 -3.19
N ASP A 27 7.71 30.88 -4.12
CA ASP A 27 7.44 29.50 -4.55
C ASP A 27 7.35 28.60 -3.30
N PRO A 28 6.14 28.14 -2.93
CA PRO A 28 5.93 27.38 -1.70
C PRO A 28 6.74 26.08 -1.69
N ASP A 29 7.05 25.55 -2.88
CA ASP A 29 7.80 24.30 -3.05
C ASP A 29 9.31 24.49 -2.88
N ALA A 30 9.87 25.63 -3.27
CA ALA A 30 11.26 25.95 -3.01
C ALA A 30 11.53 26.07 -1.50
N PHE A 31 10.66 26.76 -0.77
CA PHE A 31 10.77 26.91 0.68
C PHE A 31 10.53 25.59 1.44
N GLY A 32 9.59 24.76 0.99
CA GLY A 32 9.34 23.45 1.61
C GLY A 32 10.54 22.51 1.50
N ARG A 33 11.18 22.45 0.33
CA ARG A 33 12.42 21.67 0.13
C ARG A 33 13.57 22.20 1.00
N PHE A 34 13.67 23.52 1.16
CA PHE A 34 14.66 24.14 2.03
C PHE A 34 14.40 23.80 3.51
N ALA A 35 13.17 23.97 3.99
CA ALA A 35 12.77 23.66 5.36
C ALA A 35 12.99 22.18 5.70
N GLU A 36 12.66 21.26 4.79
CA GLU A 36 12.89 19.82 4.98
C GLU A 36 14.40 19.47 5.05
N ARG A 37 15.23 20.18 4.29
CA ARG A 37 16.69 20.04 4.39
C ARG A 37 17.23 20.65 5.67
N PHE A 38 16.69 21.79 6.10
CA PHE A 38 17.07 22.48 7.33
C PHE A 38 16.67 21.68 8.57
N ALA A 39 15.48 21.07 8.58
CA ALA A 39 15.01 20.20 9.65
C ALA A 39 15.90 18.95 9.80
N ARG A 40 16.26 18.30 8.69
CA ARG A 40 17.21 17.17 8.71
C ARG A 40 18.61 17.61 9.19
N TYR A 41 19.03 18.81 8.82
CA TYR A 41 20.33 19.36 9.24
C TYR A 41 20.37 19.65 10.75
N MET A 42 19.33 20.31 11.29
CA MET A 42 19.21 20.61 12.73
C MET A 42 19.06 19.37 13.62
N GLY A 43 18.44 18.29 13.11
CA GLY A 43 18.29 17.03 13.84
C GLY A 43 19.55 16.16 13.93
N THR A 44 20.65 16.57 13.27
CA THR A 44 21.89 15.78 13.23
C THR A 44 22.90 16.31 14.26
N ALA A 45 23.55 15.41 15.02
CA ALA A 45 24.58 15.77 16.02
C ALA A 45 25.75 16.60 15.44
N ASN A 46 26.01 16.46 14.14
CA ASN A 46 27.03 17.20 13.41
C ASN A 46 26.81 18.72 13.42
N PHE A 47 25.55 19.19 13.44
CA PHE A 47 25.26 20.63 13.47
C PHE A 47 25.81 21.29 14.74
N LEU A 48 25.53 20.67 15.90
CA LEU A 48 26.02 21.15 17.19
C LEU A 48 27.55 21.17 17.22
N PHE A 49 28.19 20.11 16.70
CA PHE A 49 29.65 20.03 16.62
C PHE A 49 30.27 21.18 15.81
N TYR A 50 29.76 21.45 14.60
CA TYR A 50 30.24 22.57 13.79
C TYR A 50 29.99 23.93 14.44
N MET A 51 28.83 24.11 15.09
CA MET A 51 28.52 25.35 15.82
C MET A 51 29.46 25.57 17.01
N THR A 52 29.77 24.53 17.78
CA THR A 52 30.75 24.62 18.87
C THR A 52 32.13 24.98 18.34
N ILE A 53 32.58 24.33 17.26
CA ILE A 53 33.87 24.65 16.63
C ILE A 53 33.90 26.11 16.18
N PHE A 54 32.84 26.60 15.53
CA PHE A 54 32.77 27.99 15.10
C PHE A 54 32.93 28.97 16.27
N VAL A 55 32.23 28.72 17.40
CA VAL A 55 32.35 29.55 18.61
C VAL A 55 33.76 29.50 19.19
N VAL A 56 34.38 28.31 19.27
CA VAL A 56 35.76 28.16 19.76
C VAL A 56 36.75 28.90 18.86
N ILE A 57 36.62 28.78 17.54
CA ILE A 57 37.48 29.49 16.58
C ILE A 57 37.31 31.00 16.72
N TRP A 58 36.08 31.50 16.89
CA TRP A 58 35.83 32.93 17.07
C TRP A 58 36.48 33.48 18.33
N ILE A 59 36.34 32.76 19.45
CA ILE A 59 36.97 33.11 20.71
C ILE A 59 38.50 33.07 20.55
N ALA A 60 39.05 32.01 19.95
CA ALA A 60 40.48 31.88 19.72
C ALA A 60 41.03 33.02 18.83
N PHE A 61 40.33 33.37 17.76
CA PHE A 61 40.71 34.48 16.87
C PHE A 61 40.74 35.82 17.61
N ASN A 62 39.76 36.06 18.49
CA ASN A 62 39.73 37.27 19.33
C ASN A 62 40.79 37.30 20.42
N VAL A 63 41.05 36.16 21.08
CA VAL A 63 42.05 36.05 22.16
C VAL A 63 43.47 36.13 21.63
N ILE A 64 43.75 35.53 20.47
CA ILE A 64 45.07 35.61 19.83
C ILE A 64 45.34 37.05 19.36
N GLY A 65 44.29 37.85 19.15
CA GLY A 65 44.40 39.28 18.89
C GLY A 65 45.33 39.54 17.73
N LEU A 66 44.90 39.20 16.51
CA LEU A 66 45.68 39.40 15.29
C LEU A 66 46.22 40.85 15.30
N PHE A 67 47.51 41.02 15.57
CA PHE A 67 48.22 42.31 15.66
C PHE A 67 47.87 43.25 16.83
N GLY A 68 47.49 42.73 18.00
CA GLY A 68 47.24 43.58 19.20
C GLY A 68 45.96 44.42 19.12
N PHE A 69 45.17 44.23 18.06
CA PHE A 69 43.86 44.82 17.89
C PHE A 69 42.80 43.81 18.36
N GLN A 70 42.20 44.08 19.50
CA GLN A 70 41.13 43.27 20.08
C GLN A 70 39.82 43.62 19.35
N TRP A 71 39.50 42.82 18.33
CA TRP A 71 38.36 43.04 17.42
C TRP A 71 37.00 42.91 18.12
N ASP A 72 36.91 42.05 19.14
CA ASP A 72 35.73 41.84 19.99
C ASP A 72 36.17 41.50 21.44
N PRO A 73 36.47 42.52 22.29
CA PRO A 73 36.86 42.32 23.68
C PRO A 73 35.75 41.64 24.51
N TYR A 74 36.13 40.95 25.60
CA TYR A 74 35.17 40.36 26.54
C TYR A 74 34.15 41.42 26.99
N PRO A 75 32.83 41.24 26.82
CA PRO A 75 32.07 39.99 26.72
C PRO A 75 31.62 39.52 25.29
N PHE A 76 32.38 39.79 24.23
CA PHE A 76 32.09 39.38 22.84
C PHE A 76 30.76 39.90 22.28
N ILE A 77 30.63 41.23 22.15
CA ILE A 77 29.38 41.89 21.73
C ILE A 77 28.98 41.49 20.31
N LEU A 78 29.95 41.30 19.40
CA LEU A 78 29.67 40.96 18.01
C LEU A 78 29.14 39.53 17.87
N LEU A 79 29.71 38.59 18.64
CA LEU A 79 29.21 37.21 18.69
C LEU A 79 27.77 37.19 19.20
N ASN A 80 27.48 37.96 20.26
CA ASN A 80 26.13 38.02 20.81
C ASN A 80 25.13 38.70 19.85
N LEU A 81 25.57 39.75 19.15
CA LEU A 81 24.76 40.40 18.13
C LEU A 81 24.39 39.41 17.01
N PHE A 82 25.38 38.64 16.53
CA PHE A 82 25.15 37.61 15.51
C PHE A 82 24.16 36.54 15.98
N PHE A 83 24.30 36.05 17.21
CA PHE A 83 23.37 35.07 17.79
C PHE A 83 21.95 35.65 17.94
N SER A 84 21.84 36.92 18.32
CA SER A 84 20.55 37.62 18.44
C SER A 84 19.87 37.76 17.08
N THR A 85 20.62 38.12 16.03
CA THR A 85 20.09 38.17 14.66
C THR A 85 19.73 36.76 14.17
N GLN A 86 20.54 35.74 14.49
CA GLN A 86 20.27 34.36 14.11
C GLN A 86 18.94 33.87 14.69
N ALA A 87 18.69 34.13 15.97
CA ALA A 87 17.42 33.80 16.61
C ALA A 87 16.24 34.57 15.99
N SER A 88 16.43 35.85 15.67
CA SER A 88 15.40 36.70 15.06
C SER A 88 14.99 36.23 13.66
N TYR A 89 15.93 35.76 12.85
CA TYR A 89 15.64 35.21 11.52
C TYR A 89 15.12 33.76 11.58
N ALA A 90 15.44 33.01 12.65
CA ALA A 90 14.94 31.65 12.81
C ALA A 90 13.41 31.61 12.97
N ALA A 91 12.83 32.54 13.74
CA ALA A 91 11.39 32.58 14.01
C ALA A 91 10.48 32.56 12.75
N PRO A 92 10.66 33.45 11.75
CA PRO A 92 9.85 33.41 10.53
C PRO A 92 10.12 32.15 9.69
N LEU A 93 11.33 31.60 9.73
CA LEU A 93 11.67 30.38 9.00
C LEU A 93 11.01 29.14 9.61
N ILE A 94 11.00 29.07 10.95
CA ILE A 94 10.31 28.03 11.72
C ILE A 94 8.80 28.11 11.47
N LEU A 95 8.22 29.32 11.50
CA LEU A 95 6.79 29.53 11.26
C LEU A 95 6.36 29.06 9.86
N LEU A 96 7.20 29.29 8.85
CA LEU A 96 6.95 28.77 7.49
C LEU A 96 7.14 27.25 7.38
N ALA A 97 8.09 26.67 8.12
CA ALA A 97 8.27 25.22 8.17
C ALA A 97 7.08 24.51 8.83
N GLN A 98 6.53 25.12 9.90
CA GLN A 98 5.40 24.59 10.66
C GLN A 98 4.12 24.54 9.83
N ASN A 99 3.77 25.60 9.08
CA ASN A 99 2.57 25.60 8.24
C ASN A 99 2.52 24.41 7.25
N ARG A 100 3.67 23.98 6.72
CA ARG A 100 3.73 22.82 5.82
C ARG A 100 3.69 21.47 6.55
N GLN A 101 4.15 21.41 7.80
CA GLN A 101 3.99 20.22 8.63
C GLN A 101 2.52 20.02 8.97
N ASP A 102 1.82 21.10 9.36
CA ASP A 102 0.39 21.07 9.65
C ASP A 102 -0.45 20.63 8.44
N ASP A 103 -0.09 21.07 7.23
CA ASP A 103 -0.75 20.63 5.99
C ASP A 103 -0.53 19.14 5.69
N ARG A 104 0.71 18.63 5.87
CA ARG A 104 1.01 17.18 5.72
C ARG A 104 0.31 16.34 6.78
N ASP A 105 0.31 16.83 8.02
CA ASP A 105 -0.33 16.17 9.16
C ASP A 105 -1.85 16.11 8.94
N ARG A 106 -2.46 17.17 8.41
CA ARG A 106 -3.87 17.19 8.03
C ARG A 106 -4.21 16.13 6.98
N VAL A 107 -3.45 16.04 5.89
CA VAL A 107 -3.68 15.01 4.85
C VAL A 107 -3.49 13.61 5.42
N THR A 108 -2.49 13.43 6.28
CA THR A 108 -2.24 12.14 6.94
C THR A 108 -3.42 11.74 7.83
N ILE A 109 -3.95 12.67 8.63
CA ILE A 109 -5.13 12.45 9.48
C ILE A 109 -6.37 12.13 8.65
N GLU A 110 -6.60 12.83 7.54
CA GLU A 110 -7.74 12.58 6.65
C GLU A 110 -7.64 11.18 6.00
N GLN A 111 -6.45 10.77 5.57
CA GLN A 111 -6.22 9.43 5.04
C GLN A 111 -6.37 8.34 6.10
N ASP A 112 -5.91 8.59 7.32
CA ASP A 112 -6.01 7.65 8.44
C ASP A 112 -7.48 7.40 8.79
N ARG A 113 -8.28 8.47 8.91
CA ARG A 113 -9.74 8.36 9.10
C ARG A 113 -10.42 7.54 8.00
N ALA A 114 -10.08 7.79 6.73
CA ALA A 114 -10.66 7.04 5.61
C ALA A 114 -10.24 5.56 5.61
N ARG A 115 -9.03 5.24 6.11
CA ARG A 115 -8.58 3.84 6.30
C ARG A 115 -9.34 3.18 7.46
N ASP A 116 -9.51 3.88 8.57
CA ASP A 116 -10.25 3.37 9.73
C ASP A 116 -11.71 3.06 9.38
N GLU A 117 -12.37 3.93 8.62
CA GLU A 117 -13.72 3.68 8.12
C GLU A 117 -13.80 2.41 7.25
N ARG A 118 -12.81 2.20 6.37
CA ARG A 118 -12.73 0.98 5.54
C ARG A 118 -12.45 -0.27 6.38
N ASN A 119 -11.52 -0.17 7.34
CA ASN A 119 -11.19 -1.28 8.24
C ASN A 119 -12.41 -1.69 9.08
N LEU A 120 -13.19 -0.72 9.54
CA LEU A 120 -14.44 -0.96 10.26
C LEU A 120 -15.45 -1.66 9.36
N ALA A 121 -15.65 -1.18 8.13
CA ALA A 121 -16.54 -1.82 7.15
C ALA A 121 -16.10 -3.26 6.79
N ASP A 122 -14.81 -3.50 6.58
CA ASP A 122 -14.27 -4.84 6.32
C ASP A 122 -14.47 -5.77 7.52
N THR A 123 -14.30 -5.25 8.74
CA THR A 123 -14.54 -6.01 9.97
C THR A 123 -16.02 -6.37 10.12
N GLU A 124 -16.92 -5.43 9.85
CA GLU A 124 -18.37 -5.68 9.85
C GLU A 124 -18.76 -6.72 8.79
N TYR A 125 -18.17 -6.61 7.59
CA TYR A 125 -18.39 -7.57 6.51
C TYR A 125 -17.93 -8.97 6.91
N LEU A 126 -16.69 -9.13 7.37
CA LEU A 126 -16.15 -10.41 7.83
C LEU A 126 -16.98 -10.99 8.98
N THR A 127 -17.42 -10.16 9.92
CA THR A 127 -18.26 -10.60 11.03
C THR A 127 -19.59 -11.16 10.54
N ARG A 128 -20.21 -10.50 9.54
CA ARG A 128 -21.44 -10.96 8.91
C ARG A 128 -21.24 -12.26 8.13
N GLU A 129 -20.17 -12.37 7.36
CA GLU A 129 -19.83 -13.58 6.61
C GLU A 129 -19.55 -14.75 7.55
N VAL A 130 -18.82 -14.54 8.65
CA VAL A 130 -18.58 -15.57 9.67
C VAL A 130 -19.90 -16.01 10.32
N ALA A 131 -20.81 -15.08 10.61
CA ALA A 131 -22.13 -15.41 11.14
C ALA A 131 -22.95 -16.25 10.14
N ALA A 132 -22.94 -15.88 8.85
CA ALA A 132 -23.61 -16.64 7.79
C ALA A 132 -23.01 -18.04 7.62
N LEU A 133 -21.67 -18.15 7.57
CA LEU A 133 -20.94 -19.41 7.50
C LEU A 133 -21.28 -20.31 8.70
N ARG A 134 -21.36 -19.75 9.92
CA ARG A 134 -21.73 -20.49 11.12
C ARG A 134 -23.15 -21.07 11.03
N ILE A 135 -24.09 -20.33 10.47
CA ILE A 135 -25.48 -20.81 10.28
C ILE A 135 -25.50 -21.94 9.24
N ALA A 136 -24.85 -21.76 8.09
CA ALA A 136 -24.75 -22.78 7.04
C ALA A 136 -24.08 -24.07 7.54
N LEU A 137 -22.99 -23.96 8.31
CA LEU A 137 -22.32 -25.10 8.93
C LEU A 137 -23.21 -25.79 9.98
N ARG A 138 -24.03 -25.04 10.73
CA ARG A 138 -24.96 -25.63 11.70
C ARG A 138 -26.03 -26.50 11.03
N GLU A 139 -26.44 -26.13 9.82
CA GLU A 139 -27.43 -26.87 9.03
C GLU A 139 -26.84 -28.15 8.44
N VAL A 140 -25.64 -28.09 7.87
CA VAL A 140 -24.95 -29.25 7.22
C VAL A 140 -24.27 -30.19 8.23
N ALA A 141 -23.77 -29.66 9.36
CA ALA A 141 -23.09 -30.43 10.39
C ALA A 141 -24.00 -30.70 11.61
N THR A 142 -25.29 -30.93 11.39
CA THR A 142 -26.07 -31.55 12.48
C THR A 142 -25.46 -32.93 12.75
N ARG A 143 -25.07 -33.17 14.00
CA ARG A 143 -24.49 -34.44 14.49
C ARG A 143 -25.29 -35.66 14.02
N ASP A 144 -26.61 -35.50 13.90
CA ASP A 144 -27.52 -36.54 13.46
C ASP A 144 -27.42 -36.85 11.97
N TYR A 145 -27.16 -35.85 11.10
CA TYR A 145 -26.91 -36.08 9.67
C TYR A 145 -25.59 -36.81 9.44
N VAL A 146 -24.50 -36.34 10.06
CA VAL A 146 -23.18 -37.01 9.97
C VAL A 146 -23.27 -38.44 10.51
N ARG A 147 -24.00 -38.65 11.60
CA ARG A 147 -24.22 -39.98 12.19
C ARG A 147 -25.11 -40.86 11.31
N ALA A 148 -26.12 -40.30 10.66
CA ALA A 148 -26.97 -41.03 9.72
C ALA A 148 -26.19 -41.46 8.48
N GLU A 149 -25.38 -40.58 7.90
CA GLU A 149 -24.55 -40.89 6.74
C GLU A 149 -23.48 -41.93 7.08
N LEU A 150 -22.79 -41.81 8.22
CA LEU A 150 -21.85 -42.84 8.68
C LEU A 150 -22.54 -44.20 8.86
N ARG A 151 -23.76 -44.22 9.40
CA ARG A 151 -24.53 -45.47 9.55
C ARG A 151 -24.97 -46.03 8.21
N SER A 152 -25.41 -45.18 7.28
CA SER A 152 -25.79 -45.58 5.93
C SER A 152 -24.60 -46.23 5.21
N LEU A 153 -23.44 -45.56 5.23
CA LEU A 153 -22.22 -46.09 4.62
C LEU A 153 -21.74 -47.39 5.28
N LEU A 154 -21.82 -47.49 6.61
CA LEU A 154 -21.51 -48.73 7.33
C LEU A 154 -22.46 -49.87 6.96
N SER A 155 -23.75 -49.58 6.82
CA SER A 155 -24.77 -50.55 6.40
C SER A 155 -24.50 -51.05 4.99
N ASP A 156 -24.26 -50.15 4.04
CA ASP A 156 -23.94 -50.48 2.65
C ASP A 156 -22.69 -51.38 2.55
N LEU A 157 -21.65 -51.11 3.35
CA LEU A 157 -20.43 -51.92 3.38
C LEU A 157 -20.66 -53.31 3.99
N LEU A 158 -21.49 -53.42 5.04
CA LEU A 158 -21.87 -54.69 5.64
C LEU A 158 -22.68 -55.54 4.66
N GLU A 159 -23.64 -54.93 3.97
CA GLU A 159 -24.50 -55.60 2.99
C GLU A 159 -23.68 -56.08 1.78
N ALA A 160 -22.74 -55.27 1.30
CA ALA A 160 -21.78 -55.68 0.27
C ALA A 160 -20.87 -56.84 0.73
N GLN A 161 -20.48 -56.88 2.01
CA GLN A 161 -19.71 -57.98 2.58
C GLN A 161 -20.53 -59.27 2.67
N ASP A 162 -21.83 -59.18 2.98
CA ASP A 162 -22.73 -60.33 3.08
C ASP A 162 -23.12 -60.88 1.71
N GLU A 163 -23.31 -60.01 0.71
CA GLU A 163 -23.42 -60.42 -0.70
C GLU A 163 -22.15 -61.13 -1.18
N MET A 164 -20.97 -60.68 -0.75
CA MET A 164 -19.70 -61.37 -1.05
C MET A 164 -19.53 -62.70 -0.29
N ARG A 165 -20.16 -62.89 0.89
CA ARG A 165 -20.13 -64.17 1.63
C ARG A 165 -21.16 -65.18 1.13
N THR A 166 -22.21 -64.74 0.46
CA THR A 166 -23.30 -65.61 -0.02
C THR A 166 -23.13 -66.10 -1.46
N ASP A 167 -22.11 -65.61 -2.18
CA ASP A 167 -21.75 -66.13 -3.52
C ASP A 167 -20.53 -67.06 -3.47
N ASP A 168 -20.80 -68.36 -3.54
CA ASP A 168 -19.89 -69.41 -4.05
C ASP A 168 -20.78 -70.53 -4.68
N PRO A 169 -20.56 -71.02 -5.93
CA PRO A 169 -20.02 -70.39 -7.13
C PRO A 169 -21.05 -70.40 -8.32
N ALA A 170 -21.18 -69.29 -9.04
CA ALA A 170 -21.68 -69.26 -10.42
C ALA A 170 -21.14 -67.99 -11.14
N GLY A 171 -19.81 -67.91 -11.22
CA GLY A 171 -19.10 -66.84 -11.89
C GLY A 171 -19.27 -66.91 -13.41
N SER A 172 -20.01 -65.97 -13.98
CA SER A 172 -19.86 -65.51 -15.37
C SER A 172 -20.76 -64.31 -15.64
N ASN A 173 -22.02 -64.32 -15.17
CA ASN A 173 -23.04 -63.35 -15.63
C ASN A 173 -23.23 -62.11 -14.75
N ARG A 174 -22.54 -62.00 -13.61
CA ARG A 174 -22.79 -60.91 -12.64
C ARG A 174 -21.90 -59.68 -12.88
N SER A 175 -20.69 -59.87 -13.45
CA SER A 175 -19.76 -58.76 -13.77
C SER A 175 -20.31 -57.82 -14.85
N GLU A 176 -21.06 -58.32 -15.82
CA GLU A 176 -21.75 -57.50 -16.83
C GLU A 176 -22.89 -56.69 -16.22
N LYS A 177 -23.77 -57.32 -15.43
CA LYS A 177 -24.91 -56.62 -14.81
C LYS A 177 -24.49 -55.54 -13.82
N ALA A 178 -23.41 -55.73 -13.08
CA ALA A 178 -22.87 -54.72 -12.17
C ALA A 178 -22.30 -53.52 -12.93
N LYS A 179 -21.55 -53.76 -14.02
CA LYS A 179 -20.99 -52.70 -14.87
C LYS A 179 -22.08 -51.88 -15.56
N ASP A 180 -23.16 -52.52 -16.01
CA ASP A 180 -24.28 -51.83 -16.64
C ASP A 180 -25.06 -50.97 -15.66
N LYS A 181 -25.32 -51.46 -14.44
CA LYS A 181 -25.98 -50.67 -13.38
C LYS A 181 -25.14 -49.45 -12.96
N ILE A 182 -23.82 -49.60 -12.87
CA ILE A 182 -22.91 -48.48 -12.56
C ILE A 182 -22.90 -47.46 -13.70
N LYS A 183 -22.88 -47.92 -14.97
CA LYS A 183 -22.93 -47.05 -16.15
C LYS A 183 -24.26 -46.31 -16.25
N GLU A 184 -25.38 -46.97 -15.96
CA GLU A 184 -26.72 -46.36 -15.96
C GLU A 184 -26.87 -45.33 -14.84
N LYS A 185 -26.39 -45.62 -13.62
CA LYS A 185 -26.35 -44.64 -12.53
C LYS A 185 -25.46 -43.44 -12.88
N ARG A 186 -24.30 -43.68 -13.51
CA ARG A 186 -23.38 -42.62 -13.98
C ARG A 186 -24.02 -41.73 -15.06
N ASP A 187 -24.82 -42.30 -15.96
CA ASP A 187 -25.52 -41.54 -17.00
C ASP A 187 -26.74 -40.78 -16.46
N LYS A 188 -27.49 -41.34 -15.50
CA LYS A 188 -28.61 -40.64 -14.83
C LYS A 188 -28.16 -39.50 -13.92
N GLN A 189 -26.99 -39.61 -13.30
CA GLN A 189 -26.44 -38.57 -12.43
C GLN A 189 -25.69 -37.47 -13.20
N ARG A 190 -25.44 -37.68 -14.50
CA ARG A 190 -24.94 -36.64 -15.41
C ARG A 190 -26.08 -35.71 -15.83
N ASN A 191 -26.48 -34.84 -14.92
CA ASN A 191 -27.38 -33.71 -15.20
C ASN A 191 -26.77 -32.81 -16.31
N PRO A 192 -27.55 -32.25 -17.26
CA PRO A 192 -27.04 -31.54 -18.43
C PRO A 192 -26.57 -30.09 -18.15
N ARG A 193 -26.03 -29.80 -16.97
CA ARG A 193 -25.74 -28.42 -16.53
C ARG A 193 -24.33 -27.91 -16.84
N THR A 194 -23.50 -28.67 -17.56
CA THR A 194 -22.17 -28.22 -18.00
C THR A 194 -22.17 -27.48 -19.35
N GLN A 195 -23.34 -27.25 -19.98
CA GLN A 195 -23.42 -26.51 -21.25
C GLN A 195 -23.40 -24.97 -21.10
N GLN A 196 -23.23 -24.43 -19.89
CA GLN A 196 -23.12 -22.99 -19.65
C GLN A 196 -21.81 -22.59 -18.98
N ILE A 197 -20.70 -23.22 -19.35
CA ILE A 197 -19.40 -22.56 -19.21
C ILE A 197 -19.17 -21.85 -20.55
N PRO A 198 -19.10 -20.51 -20.60
CA PRO A 198 -18.70 -19.82 -21.81
C PRO A 198 -17.37 -20.40 -22.30
N LYS A 199 -17.37 -20.96 -23.50
CA LYS A 199 -16.16 -21.37 -24.21
C LYS A 199 -15.40 -20.07 -24.53
N ILE A 200 -14.43 -19.72 -23.70
CA ILE A 200 -13.47 -18.66 -24.00
C ILE A 200 -12.70 -19.10 -25.24
N HIS A 201 -13.01 -18.48 -26.38
CA HIS A 201 -12.16 -18.56 -27.57
C HIS A 201 -10.84 -17.87 -27.21
N PRO A 202 -9.68 -18.52 -27.38
CA PRO A 202 -8.45 -17.75 -27.53
C PRO A 202 -8.59 -16.95 -28.83
N ALA A 203 -8.66 -15.62 -28.72
CA ALA A 203 -8.56 -14.75 -29.87
C ALA A 203 -7.18 -14.96 -30.48
N HIS A 204 -7.15 -15.69 -31.61
CA HIS A 204 -6.01 -15.67 -32.51
C HIS A 204 -5.82 -14.24 -32.98
N SER A 205 -4.76 -13.61 -32.49
CA SER A 205 -4.15 -12.43 -33.07
C SER A 205 -3.57 -12.83 -34.42
N SER A 206 -4.32 -12.55 -35.49
CA SER A 206 -3.77 -12.52 -36.84
C SER A 206 -3.09 -11.17 -37.05
N ALA A 207 -1.79 -11.28 -37.31
CA ALA A 207 -0.87 -10.26 -37.75
C ALA A 207 -1.49 -9.08 -38.53
N ASP A 208 -1.13 -7.87 -38.11
CA ASP A 208 -0.77 -6.83 -39.06
C ASP A 208 0.61 -6.29 -38.67
N GLN A 209 1.49 -6.25 -39.65
CA GLN A 209 2.88 -5.87 -39.55
C GLN A 209 2.96 -4.35 -39.60
N THR A 210 3.60 -3.72 -38.61
CA THR A 210 4.37 -2.50 -38.83
C THR A 210 5.43 -2.39 -37.72
N GLU A 211 6.65 -2.86 -38.02
CA GLU A 211 7.86 -2.37 -37.34
C GLU A 211 8.04 -0.87 -37.66
N PRO A 212 8.61 -0.08 -36.73
CA PRO A 212 10.06 0.08 -36.77
C PRO A 212 10.73 0.03 -35.39
N ASP A 213 11.82 -0.75 -35.37
CA ASP A 213 13.16 -0.31 -34.99
C ASP A 213 13.46 -0.02 -33.51
N LEU A 214 13.98 -1.05 -32.83
CA LEU A 214 14.96 -0.87 -31.75
C LEU A 214 16.02 -1.97 -31.83
N SER A 215 16.94 -1.81 -32.79
CA SER A 215 18.28 -2.38 -32.63
C SER A 215 19.01 -1.64 -31.52
N SER A 216 19.09 -2.23 -30.33
CA SER A 216 20.28 -2.25 -29.46
C SER A 216 19.89 -2.68 -28.05
N VAL A 217 20.17 -3.94 -27.70
CA VAL A 217 20.79 -4.36 -26.42
C VAL A 217 21.03 -5.86 -26.58
N GLY A 218 22.30 -6.26 -26.63
CA GLY A 218 22.64 -7.68 -26.49
C GLY A 218 23.92 -8.10 -27.20
N THR A 219 25.00 -8.11 -26.42
CA THR A 219 26.12 -9.07 -26.48
C THR A 219 27.39 -8.60 -27.18
N SER A 220 28.43 -8.40 -26.37
CA SER A 220 29.81 -8.68 -26.77
C SER A 220 30.49 -9.46 -25.64
N PRO A 221 31.15 -10.61 -25.93
CA PRO A 221 31.93 -11.36 -24.96
C PRO A 221 33.42 -11.03 -25.09
N ALA A 222 34.14 -10.90 -23.97
CA ALA A 222 35.60 -10.94 -23.97
C ALA A 222 36.16 -11.58 -22.68
N ARG A 223 36.87 -12.69 -22.89
CA ARG A 223 37.79 -13.37 -21.96
C ARG A 223 38.95 -12.45 -21.55
N HIS A 224 39.46 -12.60 -20.31
CA HIS A 224 40.84 -13.00 -19.90
C HIS A 224 41.01 -12.64 -18.39
N SER A 225 41.15 -13.61 -17.46
CA SER A 225 42.38 -14.29 -16.97
C SER A 225 43.04 -13.63 -15.74
N GLY A 226 43.08 -14.35 -14.61
CA GLY A 226 43.92 -14.07 -13.43
C GLY A 226 43.35 -14.67 -12.13
N PRO A 227 44.05 -15.58 -11.43
CA PRO A 227 43.47 -16.44 -10.38
C PRO A 227 43.47 -15.78 -8.99
N PRO A 228 42.70 -16.35 -8.02
CA PRO A 228 42.63 -15.86 -6.65
C PRO A 228 43.71 -16.50 -5.77
N ASP A 229 44.50 -15.70 -5.06
CA ASP A 229 45.30 -16.18 -3.94
C ASP A 229 44.44 -16.23 -2.66
N GLN A 230 44.69 -17.31 -1.93
CA GLN A 230 43.91 -17.88 -0.83
C GLN A 230 43.98 -17.08 0.49
N PRO A 231 43.10 -17.40 1.47
CA PRO A 231 43.15 -16.86 2.82
C PRO A 231 44.09 -17.69 3.71
N GLU A 232 44.82 -17.06 4.64
CA GLU A 232 45.09 -17.60 6.00
C GLU A 232 45.83 -16.59 6.91
N SER A 233 45.41 -16.59 8.19
CA SER A 233 45.97 -15.99 9.43
C SER A 233 46.08 -14.48 9.56
#